data_AF-A0A7J9S4H3-F1
#
_entry.id   AF-A0A7J9S4H3-F1
#
_cell.length_a   1.000
_cell.length_b   1.000
_cell.length_c   1.000
_cell.angle_alpha   90.00
_cell.angle_beta   90.00
_cell.angle_gamma   90.00
#
_symmetry.space_group_name_H-M   'P 1'
#
loop_
_entity.id
_entity.type
_entity.pdbx_description
1 polymer ?
#
loop_
_entity_poly.entity_id
_entity_poly.type
_entity_poly.pdbx_seq_one_letter_code
_entity_poly.pdbx_strand_id
1 'polypeptide(L)'
;MLAIATKLTKINYDYDRLLEINKNVSKSFDYHVIDAETTLLDESILESLKKAVLTVQSKRNDSFELLEKYASYDFDICVVLGNKAYLSKKESNFQKTRILDILEKAITYENKIWVGTEGVENLVQDFIEKNDLISYYVYGCGNPDISSKKAVYMPYVEKMDENILDSMKNYLGRRENYHGNWQDFIISLEDLKNEDLDKFKDHIIVGYPINQDYENILNFKNKFLGK
;
A
#
# COMPACT_ATOMS: atom_id res chain seq x y z
N MET A 1 -5.56 11.19 -8.24
CA MET A 1 -4.53 11.39 -7.19
C MET A 1 -3.47 10.32 -7.36
N LEU A 2 -2.20 10.67 -7.22
CA LEU A 2 -1.08 9.74 -7.40
C LEU A 2 -0.30 9.60 -6.10
N ALA A 3 0.12 8.38 -5.80
CA ALA A 3 0.92 8.04 -4.65
C ALA A 3 2.02 7.05 -5.04
N ILE A 4 3.05 6.95 -4.20
CA ILE A 4 4.08 5.92 -4.30
C ILE A 4 4.09 5.11 -3.01
N ALA A 5 4.25 3.80 -3.11
CA ALA A 5 4.47 2.92 -1.98
C ALA A 5 5.93 2.47 -1.88
N THR A 6 6.43 2.38 -0.65
CA THR A 6 7.79 1.92 -0.35
C THR A 6 7.75 0.84 0.73
N LYS A 7 8.49 -0.24 0.48
CA LYS A 7 8.90 -1.24 1.48
C LYS A 7 10.33 -1.00 1.93
N LEU A 8 10.59 -1.14 3.24
CA LEU A 8 11.91 -0.94 3.83
C LEU A 8 12.89 -2.03 3.39
N THR A 9 12.43 -3.28 3.26
CA THR A 9 13.27 -4.40 2.78
C THR A 9 13.86 -4.15 1.40
N LYS A 10 13.18 -3.39 0.54
CA LYS A 10 13.66 -3.05 -0.81
C LYS A 10 14.74 -1.98 -0.83
N ILE A 11 14.88 -1.23 0.25
CA ILE A 11 15.95 -0.27 0.47
C ILE A 11 16.89 -0.72 1.60
N ASN A 12 16.89 -2.02 1.93
CA ASN A 12 17.73 -2.61 2.98
C ASN A 12 17.60 -1.92 4.36
N TYR A 13 16.42 -1.42 4.69
CA TYR A 13 16.17 -0.65 5.93
C TYR A 13 17.03 0.61 6.07
N ASP A 14 17.47 1.18 4.94
CA ASP A 14 18.17 2.47 4.91
C ASP A 14 17.17 3.61 5.11
N TYR A 15 17.14 4.16 6.32
CA TYR A 15 16.23 5.25 6.67
C TYR A 15 16.60 6.59 6.04
N ASP A 16 17.89 6.84 5.76
CA ASP A 16 18.30 8.04 5.03
C ASP A 16 17.76 7.99 3.59
N ARG A 17 17.83 6.79 2.97
CA ARG A 17 17.23 6.55 1.66
C ARG A 17 15.71 6.68 1.69
N LEU A 18 15.04 6.20 2.74
CA LEU A 18 13.60 6.41 2.93
C LEU A 18 13.25 7.90 2.94
N LEU A 19 14.00 8.71 3.69
CA LEU A 19 13.78 10.15 3.78
C LEU A 19 14.07 10.87 2.46
N GLU A 20 15.08 10.43 1.71
CA GLU A 20 15.36 10.93 0.37
C GLU A 20 14.20 10.64 -0.60
N ILE A 21 13.71 9.40 -0.62
CA ILE A 21 12.54 9.01 -1.40
C ILE A 21 11.33 9.84 -0.97
N ASN A 22 11.06 9.95 0.34
CA ASN A 22 9.93 10.75 0.84
C ASN A 22 10.02 12.22 0.42
N LYS A 23 11.19 12.83 0.50
CA LYS A 23 11.42 14.21 0.04
C LYS A 23 11.11 14.40 -1.43
N ASN A 24 11.38 13.40 -2.26
CA ASN A 24 11.10 13.45 -3.69
C ASN A 24 9.63 13.14 -4.01
N VAL A 25 9.05 12.13 -3.37
CA VAL A 25 7.64 11.74 -3.52
C VAL A 25 6.74 12.87 -3.05
N SER A 26 6.95 13.42 -1.86
CA SER A 26 6.10 14.47 -1.28
C SER A 26 6.03 15.77 -2.09
N LYS A 27 7.04 16.04 -2.94
CA LYS A 27 7.04 17.18 -3.89
C LYS A 27 6.15 16.97 -5.11
N SER A 28 5.94 15.71 -5.52
CA SER A 28 5.39 15.36 -6.83
C SER A 28 4.10 14.53 -6.77
N PHE A 29 3.82 13.95 -5.62
CA PHE A 29 2.72 13.03 -5.38
C PHE A 29 1.87 13.53 -4.20
N ASP A 30 0.65 13.02 -4.15
CA ASP A 30 -0.32 13.33 -3.09
C ASP A 30 0.03 12.58 -1.81
N TYR A 31 0.54 11.35 -1.92
CA TYR A 31 0.85 10.48 -0.80
C TYR A 31 2.15 9.68 -0.99
N HIS A 32 2.79 9.35 0.13
CA HIS A 32 3.84 8.35 0.22
C HIS A 32 3.41 7.24 1.19
N VAL A 33 3.01 6.08 0.67
CA VAL A 33 2.59 4.93 1.47
C VAL A 33 3.82 4.18 1.95
N ILE A 34 3.97 4.02 3.26
CA ILE A 34 5.02 3.20 3.85
C ILE A 34 4.39 1.86 4.24
N ASP A 35 4.76 0.81 3.52
CA ASP A 35 4.24 -0.54 3.73
C ASP A 35 4.76 -1.10 5.07
N ALA A 36 3.89 -1.77 5.81
CA ALA A 36 4.24 -2.37 7.08
C ALA A 36 5.01 -3.68 6.88
N GLU A 37 6.15 -3.79 7.55
CA GLU A 37 6.95 -5.02 7.65
C GLU A 37 7.13 -5.38 9.13
N THR A 38 8.32 -5.81 9.55
CA THR A 38 8.58 -6.21 10.94
C THR A 38 8.96 -5.05 11.86
N THR A 39 9.54 -3.98 11.31
CA THR A 39 10.23 -2.94 12.08
C THR A 39 9.35 -1.70 12.34
N LEU A 40 9.43 -1.17 13.56
CA LEU A 40 8.83 0.12 13.94
C LEU A 40 9.72 1.26 13.44
N LEU A 41 9.11 2.35 12.97
CA LEU A 41 9.89 3.55 12.65
C LEU A 41 10.26 4.31 13.92
N ASP A 42 11.51 4.76 13.96
CA ASP A 42 12.03 5.62 15.03
C ASP A 42 11.37 7.00 14.99
N GLU A 43 11.30 7.68 16.14
CA GLU A 43 10.65 9.00 16.27
C GLU A 43 11.26 10.05 15.34
N SER A 44 12.59 10.08 15.21
CA SER A 44 13.28 11.03 14.33
C SER A 44 12.91 10.85 12.85
N ILE A 45 12.63 9.61 12.43
CA ILE A 45 12.15 9.30 11.08
C ILE A 45 10.72 9.78 10.92
N LEU A 46 9.85 9.47 11.88
CA LEU A 46 8.47 9.92 11.89
C LEU A 46 8.38 11.45 11.81
N GLU A 47 9.12 12.19 12.64
CA GLU A 47 9.13 13.66 12.61
C GLU A 47 9.57 14.27 11.26
N SER A 48 10.33 13.52 10.47
CA SER A 48 10.90 13.98 9.19
C SER A 48 10.02 13.65 7.98
N LEU A 49 9.10 12.68 8.09
CA LEU A 49 8.25 12.24 6.99
C LEU A 49 7.18 13.28 6.64
N LYS A 50 6.85 13.39 5.36
CA LYS A 50 5.80 14.29 4.84
C LYS A 50 4.82 13.53 3.97
N LYS A 51 3.53 13.91 4.05
CA LYS A 51 2.43 13.31 3.27
C LYS A 51 2.42 11.77 3.34
N ALA A 52 2.82 11.22 4.48
CA ALA A 52 2.96 9.79 4.64
C ALA A 52 1.60 9.14 4.92
N VAL A 53 1.43 7.93 4.40
CA VAL A 53 0.39 6.99 4.83
C VAL A 53 1.11 5.84 5.51
N LEU A 54 0.97 5.70 6.83
CA LEU A 54 1.65 4.64 7.58
C LEU A 54 0.77 3.42 7.73
N THR A 55 1.32 2.26 7.39
CA THR A 55 0.56 1.01 7.43
C THR A 55 0.64 0.35 8.80
N VAL A 56 -0.50 -0.13 9.31
CA VAL A 56 -0.64 -0.91 10.54
C VAL A 56 -1.21 -2.28 10.18
N GLN A 57 -0.52 -3.35 10.60
CA GLN A 57 -1.00 -4.72 10.42
C GLN A 57 -1.84 -5.13 11.63
N SER A 58 -3.13 -5.33 11.45
CA SER A 58 -4.07 -5.58 12.56
C SER A 58 -3.76 -6.85 13.35
N LYS A 59 -3.18 -7.86 12.70
CA LYS A 59 -2.79 -9.11 13.35
C LYS A 59 -1.52 -9.04 14.19
N ARG A 60 -0.76 -7.94 14.18
CA ARG A 60 0.39 -7.81 15.08
C ARG A 60 -0.05 -7.65 16.54
N ASN A 61 0.74 -8.15 17.47
CA ASN A 61 0.46 -7.98 18.91
C ASN A 61 0.46 -6.51 19.33
N ASP A 62 1.37 -5.72 18.77
CA ASP A 62 1.59 -4.29 19.06
C ASP A 62 0.74 -3.36 18.19
N SER A 63 -0.24 -3.88 17.44
CA SER A 63 -1.05 -3.10 16.49
C SER A 63 -1.75 -1.87 17.08
N PHE A 64 -2.23 -1.94 18.33
CA PHE A 64 -2.85 -0.79 19.00
C PHE A 64 -1.83 0.29 19.39
N GLU A 65 -0.68 -0.12 19.93
CA GLU A 65 0.41 0.80 20.29
C GLU A 65 0.96 1.49 19.02
N LEU A 66 1.13 0.72 17.95
CA LEU A 66 1.52 1.22 16.64
C LEU A 66 0.53 2.24 16.08
N LEU A 67 -0.76 1.93 16.15
CA LEU A 67 -1.82 2.83 15.71
C LEU A 67 -1.78 4.15 16.50
N GLU A 68 -1.70 4.09 17.83
CA GLU A 68 -1.63 5.28 18.69
C GLU A 68 -0.38 6.11 18.39
N LYS A 69 0.78 5.45 18.24
CA LYS A 69 2.04 6.12 17.87
C LYS A 69 1.93 6.82 16.53
N TYR A 70 1.36 6.18 15.50
CA TYR A 70 1.27 6.80 14.17
C TYR A 70 0.18 7.88 14.10
N ALA A 71 -0.91 7.72 14.86
CA ALA A 71 -1.99 8.71 14.93
C ALA A 71 -1.60 10.01 15.65
N SER A 72 -0.54 10.02 16.46
CA SER A 72 -0.05 11.24 17.09
C SER A 72 0.68 12.19 16.13
N TYR A 73 0.93 11.76 14.89
CA TYR A 73 1.51 12.56 13.82
C TYR A 73 0.46 12.92 12.76
N ASP A 74 0.75 13.95 11.96
CA ASP A 74 -0.09 14.39 10.83
C ASP A 74 0.07 13.48 9.60
N PHE A 75 -0.29 12.21 9.78
CA PHE A 75 -0.26 11.17 8.76
C PHE A 75 -1.63 10.58 8.49
N ASP A 76 -1.85 10.10 7.27
CA ASP A 76 -2.93 9.16 7.01
C ASP A 76 -2.51 7.77 7.52
N ILE A 77 -3.46 6.92 7.89
CA ILE A 77 -3.17 5.58 8.43
C ILE A 77 -3.83 4.52 7.55
N CYS A 78 -3.06 3.51 7.14
CA CYS A 78 -3.57 2.37 6.40
C CYS A 78 -3.63 1.13 7.30
N VAL A 79 -4.82 0.66 7.64
CA VAL A 79 -5.01 -0.57 8.43
C VAL A 79 -5.20 -1.74 7.47
N VAL A 80 -4.34 -2.75 7.56
CA VAL A 80 -4.40 -3.97 6.75
C VAL A 80 -4.49 -5.21 7.65
N LEU A 81 -4.93 -6.34 7.11
CA LEU A 81 -4.98 -7.60 7.89
C LEU A 81 -3.59 -8.04 8.38
N GLY A 82 -2.56 -7.83 7.55
CA GLY A 82 -1.18 -8.24 7.81
C GLY A 82 -0.79 -9.48 7.00
N ASN A 83 0.44 -9.45 6.51
CA ASN A 83 0.99 -10.51 5.67
C ASN A 83 1.68 -11.57 6.53
N LYS A 84 1.33 -12.85 6.35
CA LYS A 84 1.91 -13.99 7.08
C LYS A 84 3.44 -14.05 7.02
N ALA A 85 4.07 -13.46 5.98
CA ALA A 85 5.52 -13.39 5.87
C ALA A 85 6.18 -12.52 6.95
N TYR A 86 5.44 -11.57 7.54
CA TYR A 86 5.93 -10.64 8.56
C TYR A 86 5.32 -10.89 9.95
N LEU A 87 4.32 -11.76 10.04
CA LEU A 87 3.66 -12.12 11.29
C LEU A 87 4.33 -13.35 11.92
N SER A 88 4.48 -13.35 13.23
CA SER A 88 4.82 -14.56 13.97
C SER A 88 3.77 -15.66 13.76
N LYS A 89 4.12 -16.90 14.08
CA LYS A 89 3.16 -18.03 14.04
C LYS A 89 1.92 -17.77 14.89
N LYS A 90 2.10 -17.12 16.06
CA LYS A 90 0.99 -16.74 16.94
C LYS A 90 0.09 -15.70 16.28
N GLU A 91 0.66 -14.62 15.77
CA GLU A 91 -0.08 -13.52 15.12
C GLU A 91 -0.82 -13.96 13.86
N SER A 92 -0.18 -14.82 13.05
CA SER A 92 -0.81 -15.41 11.86
C SER A 92 -2.12 -16.14 12.16
N ASN A 93 -2.24 -16.70 13.36
CA ASN A 93 -3.42 -17.44 13.84
C ASN A 93 -4.49 -16.54 14.48
N PHE A 94 -4.26 -15.23 14.63
CA PHE A 94 -5.32 -14.33 15.07
C PHE A 94 -6.47 -14.30 14.07
N GLN A 95 -7.69 -14.13 14.59
CA GLN A 95 -8.89 -14.09 13.76
C GLN A 95 -8.86 -12.87 12.83
N LYS A 96 -9.51 -12.99 11.67
CA LYS A 96 -9.60 -11.89 10.70
C LYS A 96 -10.41 -10.69 11.24
N THR A 97 -11.38 -10.95 12.10
CA THR A 97 -12.23 -9.98 12.80
C THR A 97 -11.44 -8.93 13.58
N ARG A 98 -10.22 -9.25 14.02
CA ARG A 98 -9.32 -8.31 14.71
C ARG A 98 -9.05 -7.01 13.94
N ILE A 99 -9.18 -7.01 12.61
CA ILE A 99 -9.09 -5.77 11.83
C ILE A 99 -10.15 -4.75 12.25
N LEU A 100 -11.37 -5.19 12.60
CA LEU A 100 -12.45 -4.32 13.06
C LEU A 100 -12.10 -3.66 14.39
N ASP A 101 -11.51 -4.39 15.34
CA ASP A 101 -11.09 -3.83 16.63
C ASP A 101 -10.09 -2.66 16.46
N ILE A 102 -9.15 -2.80 15.50
CA ILE A 102 -8.18 -1.76 15.17
C ILE A 102 -8.85 -0.59 14.46
N LEU A 103 -9.80 -0.86 13.55
CA LEU A 103 -10.54 0.18 12.83
C LEU A 103 -11.45 0.99 13.75
N GLU A 104 -12.14 0.34 14.70
CA GLU A 104 -12.95 1.00 15.74
C GLU A 104 -12.13 2.00 16.53
N LYS A 105 -10.87 1.64 16.86
CA LYS A 105 -9.96 2.58 17.52
C LYS A 105 -9.46 3.66 16.54
N ALA A 106 -9.13 3.29 15.31
CA ALA A 106 -8.56 4.20 14.32
C ALA A 106 -9.48 5.38 13.99
N ILE A 107 -10.78 5.15 13.86
CA ILE A 107 -11.77 6.20 13.56
C ILE A 107 -11.99 7.20 14.71
N THR A 108 -11.41 6.96 15.89
CA THR A 108 -11.46 7.93 17.01
C THR A 108 -10.41 9.03 16.89
N TYR A 109 -9.46 8.89 15.96
CA TYR A 109 -8.44 9.90 15.67
C TYR A 109 -8.85 10.79 14.50
N GLU A 110 -8.24 11.96 14.38
CA GLU A 110 -8.52 12.92 13.30
C GLU A 110 -7.92 12.51 11.94
N ASN A 111 -7.05 11.50 11.94
CA ASN A 111 -6.36 10.99 10.76
C ASN A 111 -7.36 10.40 9.74
N LYS A 112 -7.06 10.55 8.44
CA LYS A 112 -7.79 9.78 7.42
C LYS A 112 -7.37 8.33 7.46
N ILE A 113 -8.35 7.43 7.44
CA ILE A 113 -8.13 6.00 7.54
C ILE A 113 -8.36 5.32 6.19
N TRP A 114 -7.36 4.54 5.79
CA TRP A 114 -7.38 3.65 4.64
C TRP A 114 -7.49 2.22 5.16
N VAL A 115 -8.21 1.37 4.43
CA VAL A 115 -8.48 -0.02 4.86
C VAL A 115 -8.09 -0.98 3.77
N GLY A 116 -7.06 -1.79 4.02
CA GLY A 116 -6.64 -2.88 3.16
C GLY A 116 -7.70 -3.97 3.11
N THR A 117 -8.30 -4.18 1.94
CA THR A 117 -9.45 -5.09 1.81
C THR A 117 -9.09 -6.53 1.48
N GLU A 118 -7.85 -6.81 1.05
CA GLU A 118 -7.43 -8.12 0.55
C GLU A 118 -7.76 -9.27 1.52
N GLY A 119 -8.72 -10.13 1.11
CA GLY A 119 -9.14 -11.32 1.86
C GLY A 119 -10.03 -11.05 3.07
N VAL A 120 -10.53 -9.82 3.22
CA VAL A 120 -11.45 -9.35 4.27
C VAL A 120 -12.53 -8.41 3.71
N GLU A 121 -12.71 -8.32 2.41
CA GLU A 121 -13.59 -7.35 1.72
C GLU A 121 -14.99 -7.32 2.35
N ASN A 122 -15.66 -8.47 2.38
CA ASN A 122 -17.02 -8.62 2.94
C ASN A 122 -17.09 -8.34 4.44
N LEU A 123 -15.97 -8.46 5.17
CA LEU A 123 -15.92 -8.24 6.61
C LEU A 123 -15.85 -6.74 6.94
N VAL A 124 -15.16 -5.95 6.11
CA VAL A 124 -14.91 -4.53 6.39
C VAL A 124 -15.77 -3.57 5.56
N GLN A 125 -16.48 -4.07 4.54
CA GLN A 125 -17.32 -3.27 3.64
C GLN A 125 -18.24 -2.30 4.37
N ASP A 126 -19.17 -2.81 5.18
CA ASP A 126 -20.15 -1.97 5.89
C ASP A 126 -19.48 -0.93 6.79
N PHE A 127 -18.33 -1.29 7.39
CA PHE A 127 -17.58 -0.39 8.25
C PHE A 127 -16.92 0.74 7.44
N ILE A 128 -16.35 0.42 6.28
CA ILE A 128 -15.74 1.40 5.38
C ILE A 128 -16.79 2.38 4.86
N GLU A 129 -17.95 1.88 4.44
CA GLU A 129 -19.03 2.71 3.87
C GLU A 129 -19.68 3.60 4.92
N LYS A 130 -19.99 3.05 6.10
CA LYS A 130 -20.61 3.81 7.19
C LYS A 130 -19.76 4.97 7.67
N ASN A 131 -18.44 4.84 7.64
CA ASN A 131 -17.51 5.83 8.18
C ASN A 131 -16.78 6.63 7.09
N ASP A 132 -17.17 6.49 5.81
CA ASP A 132 -16.54 7.18 4.66
C ASP A 132 -15.00 6.99 4.60
N LEU A 133 -14.53 5.76 4.84
CA LEU A 133 -13.10 5.43 4.83
C LEU A 133 -12.61 5.12 3.41
N ILE A 134 -11.29 5.18 3.19
CA ILE A 134 -10.71 4.83 1.89
C ILE A 134 -10.53 3.31 1.78
N SER A 135 -11.20 2.68 0.82
CA SER A 135 -10.98 1.27 0.49
C SER A 135 -9.67 1.11 -0.27
N TYR A 136 -8.74 0.31 0.22
CA TYR A 136 -7.43 0.09 -0.37
C TYR A 136 -7.27 -1.36 -0.82
N TYR A 137 -7.17 -1.58 -2.13
CA TYR A 137 -7.07 -2.91 -2.72
C TYR A 137 -5.86 -3.03 -3.64
N VAL A 138 -5.47 -4.27 -3.95
CA VAL A 138 -4.31 -4.55 -4.80
C VAL A 138 -4.76 -4.81 -6.22
N TYR A 139 -4.07 -4.22 -7.19
CA TYR A 139 -4.27 -4.51 -8.62
C TYR A 139 -4.10 -6.01 -8.89
N GLY A 140 -5.01 -6.57 -9.70
CA GLY A 140 -5.11 -8.01 -9.95
C GLY A 140 -5.84 -8.80 -8.86
N CYS A 141 -6.13 -8.19 -7.72
CA CYS A 141 -7.16 -8.66 -6.80
C CYS A 141 -8.48 -7.97 -7.17
N GLY A 142 -9.60 -8.66 -6.96
CA GLY A 142 -10.91 -8.14 -7.36
C GLY A 142 -11.15 -6.71 -6.86
N ASN A 143 -11.63 -5.83 -7.74
CA ASN A 143 -12.05 -4.49 -7.33
C ASN A 143 -13.23 -4.63 -6.36
N PRO A 144 -13.06 -4.24 -5.08
CA PRO A 144 -14.11 -4.48 -4.10
C PRO A 144 -15.36 -3.65 -4.44
N ASP A 145 -16.53 -4.26 -4.29
CA ASP A 145 -17.82 -3.59 -4.46
C ASP A 145 -18.16 -2.74 -3.22
N ILE A 146 -17.29 -1.76 -2.96
CA ILE A 146 -17.39 -0.79 -1.86
C ILE A 146 -17.60 0.59 -2.48
N SER A 147 -18.65 1.29 -2.06
CA SER A 147 -19.04 2.58 -2.63
C SER A 147 -18.13 3.75 -2.22
N SER A 148 -17.42 3.66 -1.09
CA SER A 148 -16.48 4.68 -0.63
C SER A 148 -15.32 4.92 -1.60
N LYS A 149 -14.57 6.01 -1.36
CA LYS A 149 -13.38 6.33 -2.14
C LYS A 149 -12.39 5.16 -2.16
N LYS A 150 -11.86 4.86 -3.35
CA LYS A 150 -10.94 3.74 -3.57
C LYS A 150 -9.50 4.19 -3.80
N ALA A 151 -8.57 3.39 -3.30
CA ALA A 151 -7.15 3.45 -3.59
C ALA A 151 -6.70 2.08 -4.13
N VAL A 152 -5.91 2.08 -5.20
CA VAL A 152 -5.42 0.86 -5.85
C VAL A 152 -3.90 0.79 -5.79
N TYR A 153 -3.38 -0.30 -5.23
CA TYR A 153 -1.95 -0.59 -5.18
C TYR A 153 -1.51 -1.33 -6.44
N MET A 154 -0.64 -0.70 -7.23
CA MET A 154 -0.18 -1.19 -8.51
C MET A 154 1.33 -1.46 -8.47
N PRO A 155 1.76 -2.71 -8.28
CA PRO A 155 3.14 -3.07 -8.60
C PRO A 155 3.43 -2.74 -10.05
N TYR A 156 4.54 -2.07 -10.31
CA TYR A 156 4.90 -1.71 -11.68
C TYR A 156 6.40 -1.75 -11.93
N VAL A 157 6.72 -1.79 -13.21
CA VAL A 157 8.06 -1.57 -13.75
C VAL A 157 7.94 -0.83 -15.07
N GLU A 158 8.97 -0.10 -15.50
CA GLU A 158 8.98 0.55 -16.81
C GLU A 158 8.75 -0.46 -17.93
N LYS A 159 9.56 -1.51 -17.95
CA LYS A 159 9.50 -2.61 -18.92
C LYS A 159 9.63 -3.95 -18.23
N MET A 160 8.73 -4.87 -18.54
CA MET A 160 8.83 -6.23 -18.02
C MET A 160 9.94 -7.04 -18.71
N ASP A 161 10.69 -7.82 -17.93
CA ASP A 161 11.65 -8.80 -18.43
C ASP A 161 11.70 -10.06 -17.55
N GLU A 162 12.47 -11.07 -17.98
CA GLU A 162 12.59 -12.34 -17.24
C GLU A 162 13.21 -12.18 -15.84
N ASN A 163 14.13 -11.23 -15.66
CA ASN A 163 14.79 -10.99 -14.37
C ASN A 163 13.80 -10.39 -13.36
N ILE A 164 12.97 -9.45 -13.81
CA ILE A 164 11.90 -8.85 -12.99
C ILE A 164 10.90 -9.93 -12.61
N LEU A 165 10.45 -10.76 -13.56
CA LEU A 165 9.55 -11.87 -13.28
C LEU A 165 10.13 -12.84 -12.26
N ASP A 166 11.42 -13.19 -12.38
CA ASP A 166 12.12 -14.05 -11.42
C ASP A 166 12.13 -13.43 -10.01
N SER A 167 12.48 -12.14 -9.92
CA SER A 167 12.49 -11.39 -8.65
C SER A 167 11.11 -11.30 -7.99
N MET A 168 10.05 -11.37 -8.79
CA MET A 168 8.65 -11.26 -8.36
C MET A 168 7.95 -12.61 -8.20
N LYS A 169 8.63 -13.75 -8.41
CA LYS A 169 8.04 -15.10 -8.24
C LYS A 169 7.34 -15.29 -6.91
N ASN A 170 7.96 -14.86 -5.82
CA ASN A 170 7.35 -14.96 -4.49
C ASN A 170 6.12 -14.07 -4.33
N TYR A 171 6.08 -12.92 -5.01
CA TYR A 171 4.91 -12.04 -5.02
C TYR A 171 3.77 -12.67 -5.81
N LEU A 172 4.06 -13.11 -7.04
CA LEU A 172 3.08 -13.70 -7.95
C LEU A 172 2.55 -15.03 -7.43
N GLY A 173 3.40 -15.88 -6.86
CA GLY A 173 3.01 -17.18 -6.28
C GLY A 173 2.07 -17.10 -5.08
N ARG A 174 1.82 -15.91 -4.52
CA ARG A 174 0.79 -15.69 -3.49
C ARG A 174 -0.59 -15.41 -4.07
N ARG A 175 -0.71 -15.22 -5.39
CA ARG A 175 -1.96 -14.92 -6.08
C ARG A 175 -2.62 -16.23 -6.49
N GLU A 176 -3.83 -16.48 -5.99
CA GLU A 176 -4.54 -17.75 -6.23
C GLU A 176 -4.73 -18.07 -7.72
N ASN A 177 -4.92 -17.03 -8.55
CA ASN A 177 -5.18 -17.15 -9.99
C ASN A 177 -3.93 -16.90 -10.86
N TYR A 178 -2.72 -17.02 -10.29
CA TYR A 178 -1.49 -16.88 -11.07
C TYR A 178 -1.05 -18.20 -11.70
N HIS A 179 -1.11 -18.26 -13.03
CA HIS A 179 -0.71 -19.39 -13.87
C HIS A 179 0.23 -18.95 -15.00
N GLY A 180 1.02 -17.89 -14.75
CA GLY A 180 1.95 -17.28 -15.74
C GLY A 180 1.45 -15.96 -16.34
N ASN A 181 0.20 -15.58 -16.06
CA ASN A 181 -0.45 -14.30 -16.39
C ASN A 181 0.01 -13.17 -15.46
N TRP A 182 1.29 -12.78 -15.53
CA TRP A 182 1.83 -11.73 -14.66
C TRP A 182 1.19 -10.35 -14.90
N GLN A 183 0.71 -10.10 -16.13
CA GLN A 183 0.11 -8.83 -16.57
C GLN A 183 -1.13 -8.44 -15.75
N ASP A 184 -1.79 -9.45 -15.17
CA ASP A 184 -2.96 -9.25 -14.33
C ASP A 184 -2.59 -8.68 -12.96
N PHE A 185 -1.32 -8.78 -12.53
CA PHE A 185 -0.87 -8.43 -11.18
C PHE A 185 0.23 -7.36 -11.17
N ILE A 186 0.93 -7.16 -12.28
CA ILE A 186 2.03 -6.21 -12.40
C ILE A 186 1.86 -5.40 -13.69
N ILE A 187 2.00 -4.09 -13.57
CA ILE A 187 1.95 -3.15 -14.69
C ILE A 187 3.33 -2.99 -15.32
N SER A 188 3.42 -3.21 -16.63
CA SER A 188 4.53 -2.76 -17.47
C SER A 188 4.15 -1.40 -18.07
N LEU A 189 4.87 -0.32 -17.74
CA LEU A 189 4.50 1.02 -18.19
C LEU A 189 4.62 1.19 -19.71
N GLU A 190 5.55 0.50 -20.37
CA GLU A 190 5.66 0.46 -21.83
C GLU A 190 4.38 -0.09 -22.49
N ASP A 191 3.79 -1.13 -21.88
CA ASP A 191 2.62 -1.83 -22.43
C ASP A 191 1.28 -1.20 -22.01
N LEU A 192 1.29 -0.35 -20.98
CA LEU A 192 0.09 0.28 -20.42
C LEU A 192 -0.52 1.27 -21.42
N LYS A 193 -1.76 1.01 -21.83
CA LYS A 193 -2.52 1.90 -22.72
C LYS A 193 -3.28 2.95 -21.91
N ASN A 194 -3.50 4.12 -22.50
CA ASN A 194 -4.26 5.18 -21.83
C ASN A 194 -5.69 4.76 -21.47
N GLU A 195 -6.33 3.96 -22.33
CA GLU A 195 -7.68 3.42 -22.09
C GLU A 195 -7.75 2.51 -20.85
N ASP A 196 -6.65 1.84 -20.49
CA ASP A 196 -6.59 1.02 -19.28
C ASP A 196 -6.58 1.87 -18.00
N LEU A 197 -6.14 3.14 -18.11
CA LEU A 197 -6.12 4.09 -17.00
C LEU A 197 -7.52 4.59 -16.63
N ASP A 198 -8.46 4.62 -17.59
CA ASP A 198 -9.82 5.11 -17.38
C ASP A 198 -10.57 4.30 -16.32
N LYS A 199 -10.20 3.03 -16.14
CA LYS A 199 -10.73 2.13 -15.09
C LYS A 199 -10.43 2.66 -13.67
N PHE A 200 -9.42 3.51 -13.53
CA PHE A 200 -8.91 4.00 -12.25
C PHE A 200 -9.01 5.53 -12.11
N LYS A 201 -9.74 6.21 -13.02
CA LYS A 201 -9.83 7.69 -13.03
C LYS A 201 -10.32 8.30 -11.71
N ASP A 202 -11.21 7.59 -11.01
CA ASP A 202 -11.80 8.04 -9.75
C ASP A 202 -11.04 7.49 -8.52
N HIS A 203 -9.95 6.75 -8.74
CA HIS A 203 -9.16 6.11 -7.68
C HIS A 203 -7.97 6.98 -7.28
N ILE A 204 -7.47 6.75 -6.07
CA ILE A 204 -6.10 7.09 -5.71
C ILE A 204 -5.21 5.97 -6.26
N ILE A 205 -4.29 6.32 -7.14
CA ILE A 205 -3.42 5.33 -7.78
C ILE A 205 -2.11 5.29 -7.00
N VAL A 206 -1.82 4.15 -6.38
CA VAL A 206 -0.63 3.93 -5.55
C VAL A 206 0.34 3.06 -6.32
N GLY A 207 1.35 3.68 -6.95
CA GLY A 207 2.41 2.95 -7.64
C GLY A 207 3.38 2.31 -6.66
N TYR A 208 3.62 1.01 -6.78
CA TYR A 208 4.70 0.33 -6.09
C TYR A 208 5.80 -0.04 -7.10
N PRO A 209 6.89 0.75 -7.17
CA PRO A 209 7.99 0.43 -8.07
C PRO A 209 8.68 -0.85 -7.61
N ILE A 210 8.76 -1.86 -8.48
CA ILE A 210 9.49 -3.10 -8.18
C ILE A 210 10.97 -2.81 -7.91
N ASN A 211 11.53 -1.88 -8.69
CA ASN A 211 12.84 -1.27 -8.49
C ASN A 211 12.67 0.11 -7.86
N GLN A 212 13.02 0.28 -6.58
CA GLN A 212 12.84 1.53 -5.83
C GLN A 212 13.92 2.58 -6.12
N ASP A 213 14.11 2.89 -7.40
CA ASP A 213 14.91 4.02 -7.86
C ASP A 213 14.00 5.20 -8.26
N TYR A 214 14.61 6.39 -8.30
CA TYR A 214 13.87 7.62 -8.56
C TYR A 214 13.42 7.74 -10.03
N GLU A 215 14.14 7.12 -10.96
CA GLU A 215 13.81 7.13 -12.39
C GLU A 215 12.49 6.39 -12.65
N ASN A 216 12.33 5.18 -12.10
CA ASN A 216 11.07 4.42 -12.15
C ASN A 216 9.90 5.19 -11.52
N ILE A 217 10.13 5.91 -10.41
CA ILE A 217 9.12 6.77 -9.79
C ILE A 217 8.69 7.90 -10.73
N LEU A 218 9.65 8.54 -11.42
CA LEU A 218 9.35 9.60 -12.39
C LEU A 218 8.63 9.06 -13.63
N ASN A 219 9.04 7.91 -14.15
CA ASN A 219 8.42 7.30 -15.33
C ASN A 219 6.95 6.96 -15.06
N PHE A 220 6.63 6.45 -13.87
CA PHE A 220 5.26 6.26 -13.42
C PHE A 220 4.46 7.56 -13.42
N LYS A 221 5.01 8.62 -12.82
CA LYS A 221 4.36 9.94 -12.82
C LYS A 221 4.08 10.43 -14.23
N ASN A 222 5.05 10.36 -15.13
CA ASN A 222 4.90 10.85 -16.49
C ASN A 222 3.82 10.08 -17.25
N LYS A 223 3.81 8.74 -17.13
CA LYS A 223 2.80 7.88 -17.75
C LYS A 223 1.39 8.23 -17.29
N PHE A 224 1.16 8.37 -15.98
CA PHE A 224 -0.17 8.65 -15.44
C PHE A 224 -0.60 10.13 -15.55
N LEU A 225 0.32 11.05 -15.84
CA LEU A 225 0.02 12.44 -16.16
C LEU A 225 -0.03 12.74 -17.67
N GLY A 226 0.19 11.74 -18.53
CA GLY A 226 0.16 11.89 -19.98
C GLY A 226 1.28 12.77 -20.54
N LYS A 227 2.48 12.71 -19.95
CA LYS A 227 3.67 13.47 -20.38
C LYS A 227 4.69 12.61 -21.08
#